data_AF-A0A2I0L2Y8-F1
#
_entry.id   AF-A0A2I0L2Y8-F1
#
_cell.length_a   1.000
_cell.length_b   1.000
_cell.length_c   1.000
_cell.angle_alpha   90.00
_cell.angle_beta   90.00
_cell.angle_gamma   90.00
#
_symmetry.space_group_name_H-M   'P 1'
#
loop_
_entity.id
_entity.type
_entity.pdbx_description
1 polymer ?
#
loop_
_entity_poly.entity_id
_entity_poly.type
_entity_poly.pdbx_seq_one_letter_code
_entity_poly.pdbx_strand_id
1 'polypeptide(L)'
;MAEPSPPSPSPPNPNYVVPPTLPGDQPLPSPPGSDPQPRFLFPFPKRPFLRVTSEYDSDSSIFLHKVSCKLFDSLAKLKLSFQNNNKGEIAEPQVAFSSKYLSIHYDVEEQNALIRSSFDVGPRLHLRATHDVKAKQGEVAMVADLVEPGYALELSSPVPTVGLPIATFKFPLGEISLQEREKGEEVKRTLSVNGIVKGQVLNGVCTAQYSEEELKLRYTYK
;
A
#
# COMPACT_ATOMS: atom_id res chain seq x y z
N MET A 1 -49.30 -68.37 19.64
CA MET A 1 -50.23 -67.78 18.64
C MET A 1 -49.40 -66.94 17.70
N ALA A 2 -49.74 -67.01 16.41
CA ALA A 2 -48.89 -66.70 15.26
C ALA A 2 -48.53 -65.22 15.08
N GLU A 3 -47.36 -65.02 14.49
CA GLU A 3 -46.69 -63.78 14.10
C GLU A 3 -47.39 -63.10 12.89
N PRO A 4 -47.57 -61.76 12.87
CA PRO A 4 -48.02 -61.06 11.67
C PRO A 4 -46.84 -60.65 10.78
N SER A 5 -46.94 -61.05 9.52
CA SER A 5 -45.98 -60.83 8.44
C SER A 5 -45.74 -59.35 8.10
N PRO A 6 -44.52 -58.97 7.65
CA PRO A 6 -44.20 -57.61 7.23
C PRO A 6 -44.79 -57.25 5.84
N PRO A 7 -45.05 -55.96 5.56
CA PRO A 7 -45.64 -55.51 4.30
C PRO A 7 -44.67 -55.61 3.11
N SER A 8 -45.25 -55.93 1.95
CA SER A 8 -44.61 -56.13 0.65
C SER A 8 -43.90 -54.88 0.12
N PRO A 9 -42.73 -55.00 -0.54
CA PRO A 9 -42.04 -53.86 -1.13
C PRO A 9 -42.72 -53.37 -2.42
N SER A 10 -42.81 -52.05 -2.56
CA SER A 10 -43.33 -51.33 -3.73
C SER A 10 -42.38 -51.45 -4.94
N PRO A 11 -42.90 -51.35 -6.18
CA PRO A 11 -42.11 -51.55 -7.39
C PRO A 11 -41.09 -50.42 -7.60
N PRO A 12 -39.90 -50.72 -8.18
CA PRO A 12 -38.81 -49.77 -8.32
C PRO A 12 -39.08 -48.68 -9.36
N ASN A 13 -38.71 -47.45 -9.01
CA ASN A 13 -38.83 -46.25 -9.82
C ASN A 13 -37.81 -46.26 -10.99
N PRO A 14 -38.18 -45.98 -12.26
CA PRO A 14 -37.33 -46.28 -13.43
C PRO A 14 -36.10 -45.39 -13.65
N ASN A 15 -35.85 -44.39 -12.81
CA ASN A 15 -34.84 -43.36 -13.07
C ASN A 15 -33.59 -43.41 -12.15
N TYR A 16 -33.24 -44.57 -11.61
CA TYR A 16 -31.95 -44.76 -10.94
C TYR A 16 -30.94 -45.44 -11.88
N VAL A 17 -30.01 -44.65 -12.40
CA VAL A 17 -28.82 -45.15 -13.10
C VAL A 17 -27.75 -45.46 -12.04
N VAL A 18 -27.48 -46.75 -11.82
CA VAL A 18 -26.42 -47.24 -10.94
C VAL A 18 -25.07 -47.18 -11.69
N PRO A 19 -24.01 -46.59 -11.13
CA PRO A 19 -22.67 -46.67 -11.72
C PRO A 19 -22.13 -48.11 -11.63
N PRO A 20 -21.48 -48.66 -12.68
CA PRO A 20 -20.95 -50.02 -12.62
C PRO A 20 -19.76 -50.11 -11.67
N THR A 21 -19.85 -51.05 -10.73
CA THR A 21 -18.80 -51.48 -9.81
C THR A 21 -17.69 -52.20 -10.58
N LEU A 22 -16.45 -51.72 -10.46
CA LEU A 22 -15.25 -52.34 -11.04
C LEU A 22 -14.85 -53.61 -10.27
N PRO A 23 -14.54 -54.73 -10.95
CA PRO A 23 -13.81 -55.86 -10.34
C PRO A 23 -12.34 -55.48 -10.08
N GLY A 24 -11.82 -55.93 -8.94
CA GLY A 24 -10.52 -55.54 -8.38
C GLY A 24 -9.26 -56.15 -9.03
N ASP A 25 -8.14 -55.53 -8.64
CA ASP A 25 -6.74 -55.96 -8.62
C ASP A 25 -6.07 -56.52 -9.90
N GLN A 26 -5.42 -55.62 -10.64
CA GLN A 26 -4.15 -55.91 -11.32
C GLN A 26 -3.19 -54.69 -11.23
N PRO A 27 -1.92 -54.84 -10.80
CA PRO A 27 -0.94 -53.78 -10.88
C PRO A 27 -0.46 -53.57 -12.32
N LEU A 28 -0.56 -52.34 -12.82
CA LEU A 28 -0.05 -51.92 -14.12
C LEU A 28 1.50 -52.04 -14.18
N PRO A 29 2.08 -52.47 -15.31
CA PRO A 29 3.53 -52.46 -15.49
C PRO A 29 4.05 -51.02 -15.56
N SER A 30 5.16 -50.76 -14.86
CA SER A 30 5.86 -49.47 -14.85
C SER A 30 6.47 -49.17 -16.24
N PRO A 31 6.40 -47.91 -16.73
CA PRO A 31 7.06 -47.54 -17.98
C PRO A 31 8.60 -47.57 -17.84
N PRO A 32 9.34 -47.94 -18.90
CA PRO A 32 10.80 -47.98 -18.88
C PRO A 32 11.39 -46.56 -18.74
N GLY A 33 12.53 -46.51 -18.04
CA GLY A 33 13.12 -45.31 -17.45
C GLY A 33 13.27 -44.10 -18.37
N SER A 34 12.94 -42.94 -17.81
CA SER A 34 13.38 -41.65 -18.33
C SER A 34 14.87 -41.46 -18.06
N ASP A 35 15.63 -41.26 -19.14
CA ASP A 35 17.03 -40.86 -19.09
C ASP A 35 17.27 -39.68 -18.11
N PRO A 36 18.44 -39.62 -17.45
CA PRO A 36 18.77 -38.50 -16.58
C PRO A 36 18.90 -37.22 -17.41
N GLN A 37 17.89 -36.35 -17.32
CA GLN A 37 17.97 -34.96 -17.75
C GLN A 37 19.25 -34.33 -17.18
N PRO A 38 20.06 -33.61 -18.00
CA PRO A 38 21.24 -32.94 -17.50
C PRO A 38 20.80 -31.94 -16.42
N ARG A 39 21.19 -32.22 -15.18
CA ARG A 39 21.08 -31.27 -14.07
C ARG A 39 21.95 -30.08 -14.43
N PHE A 40 21.33 -29.02 -14.96
CA PHE A 40 21.99 -27.73 -15.08
C PHE A 40 22.36 -27.28 -13.66
N LEU A 41 23.63 -27.48 -13.29
CA LEU A 41 24.25 -27.10 -12.01
C LEU A 41 24.57 -25.60 -11.95
N PHE A 42 23.73 -24.76 -12.57
CA PHE A 42 23.85 -23.32 -12.50
C PHE A 42 22.62 -22.76 -11.80
N PRO A 43 22.75 -22.06 -10.66
CA PRO A 43 21.65 -21.33 -10.07
C PRO A 43 21.40 -20.12 -10.97
N PHE A 44 20.62 -20.31 -12.04
CA PHE A 44 20.04 -19.17 -12.73
C PHE A 44 19.18 -18.44 -11.70
N PRO A 45 19.39 -17.13 -11.46
CA PRO A 45 18.51 -16.39 -10.57
C PRO A 45 17.09 -16.56 -11.11
N LYS A 46 16.17 -16.98 -10.24
CA LYS A 46 14.74 -17.05 -10.58
C LYS A 46 14.37 -15.74 -11.27
N ARG A 47 13.94 -15.82 -12.54
CA ARG A 47 13.57 -14.62 -13.29
C ARG A 47 12.56 -13.83 -12.46
N PRO A 48 12.78 -12.54 -12.25
CA PRO A 48 11.86 -11.73 -11.47
C PRO A 48 10.48 -11.74 -12.14
N PHE A 49 9.43 -11.95 -11.36
CA PHE A 49 8.06 -12.03 -11.88
C PHE A 49 7.68 -10.68 -12.50
N LEU A 50 7.65 -10.64 -13.84
CA LEU A 50 7.21 -9.50 -14.62
C LEU A 50 5.69 -9.55 -14.76
N ARG A 51 5.02 -8.47 -14.34
CA ARG A 51 3.58 -8.28 -14.49
C ARG A 51 3.31 -7.10 -15.39
N VAL A 52 2.53 -7.33 -16.44
CA VAL A 52 2.06 -6.31 -17.37
C VAL A 52 0.54 -6.22 -17.23
N THR A 53 0.02 -5.00 -17.11
CA THR A 53 -1.42 -4.72 -17.11
C THR A 53 -1.70 -3.56 -18.05
N SER A 54 -2.72 -3.71 -18.88
CA SER A 54 -3.22 -2.67 -19.76
C SER A 54 -4.69 -2.45 -19.42
N GLU A 55 -5.07 -1.22 -19.15
CA GLU A 55 -6.43 -0.80 -18.83
C GLU A 55 -6.89 0.18 -19.93
N TYR A 56 -8.13 0.07 -20.39
CA TYR A 56 -8.73 1.00 -21.34
C TYR A 56 -9.85 1.77 -20.65
N ASP A 57 -9.84 3.09 -20.78
CA ASP A 57 -10.89 3.98 -20.30
C ASP A 57 -11.72 4.47 -21.49
N SER A 58 -13.02 4.14 -21.50
CA SER A 58 -13.94 4.52 -22.56
C SER A 58 -14.28 6.00 -22.58
N ASP A 59 -14.27 6.66 -21.41
CA ASP A 59 -14.68 8.06 -21.31
C ASP A 59 -13.60 8.99 -21.88
N SER A 60 -12.33 8.67 -21.64
CA SER A 60 -11.18 9.40 -22.16
C SER A 60 -10.62 8.82 -23.47
N SER A 61 -10.99 7.59 -23.86
CA SER A 61 -10.41 6.85 -24.99
C SER A 61 -8.89 6.65 -24.89
N ILE A 62 -8.40 6.44 -23.66
CA ILE A 62 -6.97 6.28 -23.34
C ILE A 62 -6.69 4.86 -22.83
N PHE A 63 -5.54 4.31 -23.22
CA PHE A 63 -4.96 3.10 -22.65
C PHE A 63 -3.92 3.46 -21.59
N LEU A 64 -4.06 2.90 -20.39
CA LEU A 64 -3.06 2.98 -19.32
C LEU A 64 -2.28 1.66 -19.25
N HIS A 65 -0.99 1.73 -19.58
CA HIS A 65 -0.08 0.60 -19.51
C HIS A 65 0.73 0.67 -18.23
N LYS A 66 0.83 -0.45 -17.50
CA LYS A 66 1.67 -0.60 -16.31
C LYS A 66 2.48 -1.87 -16.44
N VAL A 67 3.80 -1.74 -16.39
CA VAL A 67 4.76 -2.85 -16.34
C VAL A 67 5.41 -2.82 -14.98
N SER A 68 5.43 -3.94 -14.27
CA SER A 68 6.08 -4.02 -12.96
C SER A 68 6.87 -5.30 -12.78
N CYS A 69 7.99 -5.20 -12.08
CA CYS A 69 8.95 -6.28 -11.87
C CYS A 69 9.39 -6.26 -10.41
N LYS A 70 9.26 -7.39 -9.71
CA LYS A 70 9.78 -7.54 -8.34
C LYS A 70 11.25 -7.96 -8.40
N LEU A 71 12.12 -7.23 -7.72
CA LEU A 71 13.57 -7.46 -7.67
C LEU A 71 13.96 -8.05 -6.31
N PHE A 72 15.09 -8.75 -6.25
CA PHE A 72 15.70 -9.26 -5.00
C PHE A 72 14.72 -10.01 -4.11
N ASP A 73 14.10 -11.09 -4.59
CA ASP A 73 13.11 -11.87 -3.84
C ASP A 73 11.95 -11.05 -3.25
N SER A 74 11.51 -10.02 -3.98
CA SER A 74 10.44 -9.07 -3.59
C SER A 74 10.83 -8.01 -2.56
N LEU A 75 12.13 -7.81 -2.30
CA LEU A 75 12.60 -6.69 -1.46
C LEU A 75 12.43 -5.32 -2.14
N ALA A 76 12.40 -5.31 -3.48
CA ALA A 76 12.14 -4.10 -4.24
C ALA A 76 11.20 -4.36 -5.42
N LYS A 77 10.65 -3.29 -5.98
CA LYS A 77 9.76 -3.31 -7.13
C LYS A 77 10.11 -2.16 -8.05
N LEU A 78 10.30 -2.48 -9.32
CA LEU A 78 10.35 -1.51 -10.40
C LEU A 78 8.98 -1.46 -11.08
N LYS A 79 8.47 -0.28 -11.36
CA LYS A 79 7.22 -0.04 -12.08
C LYS A 79 7.46 1.02 -13.15
N LEU A 80 7.00 0.75 -14.37
CA LEU A 80 6.88 1.70 -15.46
C LEU A 80 5.38 1.86 -15.73
N SER A 81 4.90 3.08 -15.89
CA SER A 81 3.56 3.34 -16.44
C SER A 81 3.60 4.43 -17.48
N PHE A 82 2.70 4.35 -18.44
CA PHE A 82 2.50 5.37 -19.45
C PHE A 82 1.09 5.24 -20.00
N GLN A 83 0.58 6.33 -20.54
CA GLN A 83 -0.69 6.39 -21.25
C GLN A 83 -0.46 6.38 -22.76
N ASN A 84 -1.42 5.85 -23.51
CA ASN A 84 -1.44 5.88 -24.96
C ASN A 84 -2.86 6.19 -25.46
N ASN A 85 -3.00 7.14 -26.40
CA ASN A 85 -4.28 7.46 -27.01
C ASN A 85 -4.57 6.62 -28.28
N ASN A 86 -5.73 6.85 -28.90
CA ASN A 86 -6.11 6.16 -30.14
C ASN A 86 -5.22 6.45 -31.36
N LYS A 87 -4.33 7.44 -31.28
CA LYS A 87 -3.36 7.79 -32.34
C LYS A 87 -1.98 7.16 -32.11
N GLY A 88 -1.78 6.45 -31.00
CA GLY A 88 -0.47 5.90 -30.64
C GLY A 88 0.43 6.91 -29.90
N GLU A 89 -0.07 8.09 -29.54
CA GLU A 89 0.73 9.10 -28.83
C GLU A 89 0.85 8.70 -27.36
N ILE A 90 2.07 8.71 -26.85
CA ILE A 90 2.40 8.33 -25.48
C ILE A 90 2.35 9.59 -24.60
N ALA A 91 1.74 9.49 -23.42
CA ALA A 91 1.67 10.55 -22.43
C ALA A 91 1.93 10.02 -21.02
N GLU A 92 2.32 10.92 -20.11
CA GLU A 92 2.59 10.62 -18.69
C GLU A 92 3.50 9.39 -18.42
N PRO A 93 4.64 9.22 -19.12
CA PRO A 93 5.62 8.20 -18.75
C PRO A 93 6.17 8.42 -17.33
N GLN A 94 6.00 7.41 -16.48
CA GLN A 94 6.42 7.42 -15.09
C GLN A 94 7.21 6.16 -14.75
N VAL A 95 8.34 6.33 -14.07
CA VAL A 95 9.18 5.24 -13.57
C VAL A 95 9.23 5.30 -12.05
N ALA A 96 8.86 4.23 -11.37
CA ALA A 96 8.90 4.13 -9.93
C ALA A 96 9.74 2.94 -9.48
N PHE A 97 10.67 3.19 -8.56
CA PHE A 97 11.38 2.17 -7.79
C PHE A 97 10.87 2.24 -6.36
N SER A 98 10.42 1.12 -5.79
CA SER A 98 9.99 1.06 -4.40
C SER A 98 10.64 -0.10 -3.67
N SER A 99 11.15 0.17 -2.47
CA SER A 99 11.69 -0.81 -1.53
C SER A 99 11.21 -0.46 -0.12
N LYS A 100 11.61 -1.24 0.89
CA LYS A 100 11.27 -0.93 2.29
C LYS A 100 11.77 0.45 2.74
N TYR A 101 13.00 0.82 2.36
CA TYR A 101 13.69 1.98 2.91
C TYR A 101 13.81 3.17 1.94
N LEU A 102 13.59 2.91 0.65
CA LEU A 102 13.76 3.90 -0.42
C LEU A 102 12.68 3.72 -1.49
N SER A 103 12.01 4.81 -1.85
CA SER A 103 11.09 4.91 -2.97
C SER A 103 11.49 6.10 -3.84
N ILE A 104 11.58 5.91 -5.14
CA ILE A 104 11.89 6.93 -6.13
C ILE A 104 10.77 6.92 -7.15
N HIS A 105 10.15 8.08 -7.38
CA HIS A 105 9.14 8.27 -8.40
C HIS A 105 9.66 9.32 -9.37
N TYR A 106 9.93 8.90 -10.59
CA TYR A 106 10.39 9.77 -11.66
C TYR A 106 9.26 9.99 -12.65
N ASP A 107 8.89 11.25 -12.83
CA ASP A 107 7.99 11.69 -13.89
C ASP A 107 8.83 12.22 -15.05
N VAL A 108 8.73 11.56 -16.20
CA VAL A 108 9.56 11.85 -17.37
C VAL A 108 9.12 13.14 -18.05
N GLU A 109 7.82 13.46 -18.06
CA GLU A 109 7.27 14.68 -18.67
C GLU A 109 7.69 15.90 -17.84
N GLU A 110 7.56 15.80 -16.52
CA GLU A 110 7.97 16.88 -15.64
C GLU A 110 9.49 16.97 -15.46
N GLN A 111 10.26 15.96 -15.88
CA GLN A 111 11.68 15.81 -15.57
C GLN A 111 11.96 15.96 -14.07
N ASN A 112 11.06 15.41 -13.24
CA ASN A 112 11.12 15.52 -11.79
C ASN A 112 11.25 14.14 -11.15
N ALA A 113 12.01 14.08 -10.06
CA ALA A 113 12.11 12.89 -9.22
C ALA A 113 11.69 13.23 -7.79
N LEU A 114 10.71 12.49 -7.28
CA LEU A 114 10.36 12.48 -5.86
C LEU A 114 11.05 11.28 -5.19
N ILE A 115 12.00 11.58 -4.31
CA ILE A 115 12.77 10.61 -3.54
C ILE A 115 12.20 10.56 -2.13
N ARG A 116 11.87 9.37 -1.64
CA ARG A 116 11.37 9.13 -0.28
C ARG A 116 12.23 8.06 0.36
N SER A 117 12.72 8.32 1.56
CA SER A 117 13.46 7.37 2.37
C SER A 117 12.86 7.26 3.76
N SER A 118 12.94 6.07 4.33
CA SER A 118 12.43 5.76 5.66
C SER A 118 13.38 4.76 6.29
N PHE A 119 13.84 5.00 7.51
CA PHE A 119 14.76 4.14 8.23
C PHE A 119 14.32 3.98 9.68
N ASP A 120 14.32 2.74 10.15
CA ASP A 120 14.05 2.41 11.56
C ASP A 120 15.38 2.58 12.31
N VAL A 121 15.51 3.63 13.13
CA VAL A 121 16.73 3.91 13.92
C VAL A 121 16.71 3.13 15.24
N GLY A 122 15.52 2.75 15.71
CA GLY A 122 15.31 1.89 16.86
C GLY A 122 13.88 1.36 16.91
N PRO A 123 13.50 0.61 17.96
CA PRO A 123 12.18 -0.04 18.04
C PRO A 123 10.98 0.91 17.98
N ARG A 124 11.19 2.18 18.32
CA ARG A 124 10.16 3.23 18.39
C ARG A 124 10.59 4.53 17.72
N LEU A 125 11.69 4.52 16.97
CA LEU A 125 12.26 5.73 16.38
C LEU A 125 12.45 5.54 14.88
N HIS A 126 11.75 6.38 14.11
CA HIS A 126 11.68 6.30 12.66
C HIS A 126 12.18 7.60 12.05
N LEU A 127 13.14 7.54 11.14
CA LEU A 127 13.60 8.66 10.35
C LEU A 127 12.95 8.59 8.96
N ARG A 128 12.40 9.70 8.48
CA ARG A 128 11.81 9.84 7.15
C ARG A 128 12.44 11.04 6.46
N ALA A 129 12.75 10.91 5.19
CA ALA A 129 13.16 12.05 4.37
C ALA A 129 12.49 11.99 3.00
N THR A 130 11.91 13.09 2.57
CA THR A 130 11.31 13.25 1.24
C THR A 130 12.00 14.40 0.54
N HIS A 131 12.31 14.25 -0.75
CA HIS A 131 12.97 15.28 -1.53
C HIS A 131 12.42 15.30 -2.96
N ASP A 132 11.98 16.49 -3.38
CA ASP A 132 11.63 16.83 -4.75
C ASP A 132 12.85 17.46 -5.43
N VAL A 133 13.38 16.75 -6.42
CA VAL A 133 14.65 17.11 -7.08
C VAL A 133 14.50 18.37 -7.93
N LYS A 134 13.36 18.55 -8.63
CA LYS A 134 13.14 19.70 -9.51
C LYS A 134 12.89 20.97 -8.71
N ALA A 135 12.05 20.89 -7.67
CA ALA A 135 11.78 22.00 -6.77
C ALA A 135 12.97 22.31 -5.85
N LYS A 136 13.94 21.39 -5.72
CA LYS A 136 15.06 21.45 -4.76
C LYS A 136 14.55 21.64 -3.32
N GLN A 137 13.39 21.07 -3.03
CA GLN A 137 12.70 21.17 -1.76
C GLN A 137 12.45 19.79 -1.19
N GLY A 138 12.30 19.69 0.12
CA GLY A 138 12.10 18.42 0.78
C GLY A 138 11.74 18.61 2.24
N GLU A 139 11.63 17.50 2.94
CA GLU A 139 11.33 17.45 4.36
C GLU A 139 12.05 16.27 4.99
N VAL A 140 12.67 16.49 6.14
CA VAL A 140 13.21 15.44 7.01
C VAL A 140 12.39 15.42 8.28
N ALA A 141 11.91 14.25 8.66
CA ALA A 141 11.10 14.05 9.85
C ALA A 141 11.64 12.89 10.70
N MET A 142 11.65 13.06 12.01
CA MET A 142 11.95 12.04 12.99
C MET A 142 10.71 11.79 13.85
N VAL A 143 10.25 10.54 13.92
CA VAL A 143 9.05 10.15 14.66
C VAL A 143 9.44 9.18 15.77
N ALA A 144 9.11 9.54 17.01
CA ALA A 144 9.29 8.74 18.20
C ALA A 144 7.93 8.27 18.75
N ASP A 145 7.67 6.96 18.71
CA ASP A 145 6.49 6.36 19.32
C ASP A 145 6.70 6.26 20.85
N LEU A 146 5.84 6.90 21.64
CA LEU A 146 6.01 6.99 23.10
C LEU A 146 5.35 5.82 23.82
N VAL A 147 4.04 5.67 23.67
CA VAL A 147 3.24 4.65 24.37
C VAL A 147 1.93 4.37 23.63
N GLU A 148 1.41 3.15 23.77
CA GLU A 148 0.05 2.83 23.35
C GLU A 148 -0.96 3.63 24.20
N PRO A 149 -2.09 4.10 23.62
CA PRO A 149 -2.73 3.64 22.39
C PRO A 149 -2.49 4.54 21.17
N GLY A 150 -1.29 5.11 21.01
CA GLY A 150 -0.92 5.88 19.81
C GLY A 150 -0.36 7.26 20.10
N TYR A 151 0.44 7.39 21.16
CA TYR A 151 1.19 8.62 21.43
C TYR A 151 2.48 8.63 20.63
N ALA A 152 2.74 9.71 19.90
CA ALA A 152 3.98 9.90 19.14
C ALA A 152 4.46 11.35 19.18
N LEU A 153 5.77 11.56 19.14
CA LEU A 153 6.39 12.87 18.94
C LEU A 153 7.06 12.87 17.57
N GLU A 154 6.74 13.86 16.74
CA GLU A 154 7.31 14.04 15.42
C GLU A 154 8.02 15.39 15.34
N LEU A 155 9.30 15.37 14.96
CA LEU A 155 10.08 16.56 14.65
C LEU A 155 10.33 16.57 13.15
N SER A 156 9.77 17.55 12.43
CA SER A 156 9.99 17.68 10.99
C SER A 156 10.60 19.02 10.60
N SER A 157 11.38 19.04 9.54
CA SER A 157 12.08 20.23 9.06
C SER A 157 12.13 20.24 7.54
N PRO A 158 11.78 21.37 6.89
CA PRO A 158 11.94 21.50 5.44
C PRO A 158 13.43 21.52 5.07
N VAL A 159 13.74 21.11 3.84
CA VAL A 159 15.07 21.16 3.24
C VAL A 159 14.97 21.92 1.92
N PRO A 160 15.69 23.05 1.74
CA PRO A 160 16.63 23.67 2.68
C PRO A 160 15.91 24.18 3.93
N THR A 161 16.63 24.22 5.05
CA THR A 161 16.06 24.57 6.36
C THR A 161 15.59 26.03 6.37
N VAL A 162 14.32 26.21 6.72
CA VAL A 162 13.67 27.51 6.89
C VAL A 162 13.19 27.60 8.35
N GLY A 163 14.02 28.16 9.22
CA GLY A 163 13.68 28.35 10.64
C GLY A 163 13.79 27.09 11.50
N LEU A 164 13.07 27.08 12.62
CA LEU A 164 13.02 25.97 13.56
C LEU A 164 12.20 24.78 13.02
N PRO A 165 12.54 23.55 13.42
CA PRO A 165 11.74 22.38 13.09
C PRO A 165 10.35 22.46 13.71
N ILE A 166 9.38 21.88 13.01
CA ILE A 166 8.02 21.70 13.46
C ILE A 166 8.01 20.55 14.46
N ALA A 167 7.46 20.79 15.65
CA ALA A 167 7.29 19.76 16.68
C ALA A 167 5.82 19.39 16.80
N THR A 168 5.47 18.15 16.51
CA THR A 168 4.10 17.63 16.54
C THR A 168 3.97 16.54 17.58
N PHE A 169 3.05 16.72 18.53
CA PHE A 169 2.66 15.70 19.49
C PHE A 169 1.33 15.08 19.06
N LYS A 170 1.34 13.78 18.80
CA LYS A 170 0.17 12.99 18.37
C LYS A 170 -0.33 12.14 19.54
N PHE A 171 -1.64 12.01 19.64
CA PHE A 171 -2.33 11.20 20.63
C PHE A 171 -3.60 10.59 20.01
N PRO A 172 -4.25 9.57 20.63
CA PRO A 172 -5.31 8.79 19.98
C PRO A 172 -6.50 9.59 19.44
N LEU A 173 -6.74 10.77 20.03
CA LEU A 173 -7.88 11.62 19.73
C LEU A 173 -7.47 12.95 19.09
N GLY A 174 -6.22 13.12 18.68
CA GLY A 174 -5.78 14.40 18.16
C GLY A 174 -4.28 14.56 17.97
N GLU A 175 -3.92 15.75 17.55
CA GLU A 175 -2.52 16.16 17.44
C GLU A 175 -2.39 17.65 17.69
N ILE A 176 -1.23 18.07 18.19
CA ILE A 176 -0.86 19.47 18.39
C ILE A 176 0.51 19.66 17.77
N SER A 177 0.66 20.67 16.92
CA SER A 177 1.92 21.06 16.31
C SER A 177 2.34 22.47 16.70
N LEU A 178 3.63 22.64 16.92
CA LEU A 178 4.29 23.91 17.17
C LEU A 178 5.20 24.22 15.97
N GLN A 179 4.97 25.36 15.32
CA GLN A 179 5.71 25.80 14.16
C GLN A 179 6.08 27.28 14.27
N GLU A 180 7.27 27.64 13.81
CA GLU A 180 7.68 29.03 13.66
C GLU A 180 7.06 29.63 12.40
N ARG A 181 6.40 30.79 12.54
CA ARG A 181 5.80 31.56 11.44
C ARG A 181 6.36 32.97 11.41
N GLU A 182 6.69 33.46 10.22
CA GLU A 182 6.97 34.88 9.99
C GLU A 182 5.64 35.63 9.87
N LYS A 183 5.45 36.66 10.70
CA LYS A 183 4.22 37.45 10.74
C LYS A 183 4.53 38.90 10.33
N GLY A 184 4.15 39.28 9.09
CA GLY A 184 4.23 40.65 8.58
C GLY A 184 5.57 41.03 7.91
N GLU A 185 5.68 42.31 7.52
CA GLU A 185 6.88 42.91 6.88
C GLU A 185 8.08 43.03 7.86
N GLU A 186 7.82 42.95 9.16
CA GLU A 186 8.87 42.90 10.18
C GLU A 186 9.26 41.44 10.43
N VAL A 187 10.57 41.14 10.36
CA VAL A 187 11.17 39.81 10.58
C VAL A 187 11.08 39.39 12.06
N LYS A 188 9.88 39.43 12.65
CA LYS A 188 9.61 38.97 14.01
C LYS A 188 8.99 37.59 13.93
N ARG A 189 9.83 36.57 14.10
CA ARG A 189 9.40 35.17 14.10
C ARG A 189 8.54 34.91 15.33
N THR A 190 7.33 34.40 15.12
CA THR A 190 6.37 34.07 16.18
C THR A 190 6.07 32.58 16.17
N LEU A 191 5.96 31.98 17.35
CA LEU A 191 5.55 30.58 17.47
C LEU A 191 4.04 30.48 17.28
N SER A 192 3.64 29.69 16.30
CA SER A 192 2.26 29.31 16.03
C SER A 192 1.98 27.92 16.57
N VAL A 193 0.80 27.75 17.17
CA VAL A 193 0.29 26.45 17.61
C VAL A 193 -0.87 26.07 16.71
N ASN A 194 -0.84 24.86 16.17
CA ASN A 194 -1.97 24.27 15.46
C ASN A 194 -2.36 22.97 16.17
N GLY A 195 -3.61 22.55 16.02
CA GLY A 195 -4.01 21.27 16.59
C GLY A 195 -5.43 20.87 16.28
N ILE A 196 -5.71 19.60 16.45
CA ILE A 196 -7.03 19.01 16.28
C ILE A 196 -7.30 18.04 17.43
N VAL A 197 -8.50 18.11 18.00
CA VAL A 197 -8.97 17.23 19.07
C VAL A 197 -10.35 16.71 18.72
N LYS A 198 -10.57 15.41 18.96
CA LYS A 198 -11.83 14.73 18.75
C LYS A 198 -12.33 14.13 20.06
N GLY A 199 -13.64 14.17 20.29
CA GLY A 199 -14.25 13.56 21.47
C GLY A 199 -15.64 13.03 21.15
N GLN A 200 -16.03 11.91 21.78
CA GLN A 200 -17.41 11.48 21.78
C GLN A 200 -18.20 12.41 22.70
N VAL A 201 -19.26 13.02 22.17
CA VAL A 201 -20.17 13.90 22.93
C VAL A 201 -21.58 13.50 22.55
N LEU A 202 -22.39 13.11 23.53
CA LEU A 202 -23.75 12.58 23.31
C LEU A 202 -23.75 11.42 22.30
N ASN A 203 -24.59 11.48 21.28
CA ASN A 203 -24.72 10.48 20.21
C ASN A 203 -23.84 10.80 18.99
N GLY A 204 -22.78 11.60 19.15
CA GLY A 204 -21.96 12.04 18.03
C GLY A 204 -20.49 12.26 18.39
N VAL A 205 -19.75 12.77 17.41
CA VAL A 205 -18.34 13.14 17.54
C VAL A 205 -18.21 14.64 17.39
N CYS A 206 -17.64 15.28 18.42
CA CYS A 206 -17.20 16.66 18.35
C CYS A 206 -15.73 16.69 17.90
N THR A 207 -15.41 17.55 16.94
CA THR A 207 -14.05 17.84 16.47
C THR A 207 -13.78 19.33 16.65
N ALA A 208 -12.71 19.67 17.35
CA ALA A 208 -12.19 21.03 17.45
C ALA A 208 -10.85 21.09 16.72
N GLN A 209 -10.71 21.99 15.76
CA GLN A 209 -9.50 22.21 14.99
C GLN A 209 -9.09 23.68 15.11
N TYR A 210 -7.90 23.93 15.64
CA TYR A 210 -7.30 25.25 15.70
C TYR A 210 -6.14 25.30 14.70
N SER A 211 -6.18 26.27 13.78
CA SER A 211 -5.14 26.45 12.77
C SER A 211 -5.07 27.92 12.40
N GLU A 212 -3.88 28.50 12.38
CA GLU A 212 -3.67 29.88 11.91
C GLU A 212 -4.59 30.92 12.56
N GLU A 213 -4.76 30.84 13.88
CA GLU A 213 -5.65 31.74 14.65
C GLU A 213 -7.16 31.54 14.39
N GLU A 214 -7.54 30.53 13.60
CA GLU A 214 -8.94 30.15 13.34
C GLU A 214 -9.31 28.88 14.11
N LEU A 215 -10.45 28.92 14.82
CA LEU A 215 -11.03 27.75 15.49
C LEU A 215 -12.26 27.23 14.72
N LYS A 216 -12.17 26.00 14.22
CA LYS A 216 -13.25 25.27 13.55
C LYS A 216 -13.81 24.19 14.47
N LEU A 217 -15.11 24.24 14.70
CA LEU A 217 -15.85 23.22 15.45
C LEU A 217 -16.77 22.45 14.51
N ARG A 218 -16.72 21.12 14.57
CA ARG A 218 -17.60 20.23 13.78
C ARG A 218 -18.22 19.18 14.68
N TYR A 219 -19.53 19.03 14.61
CA TYR A 219 -20.26 17.94 15.24
C TYR A 219 -20.82 17.01 14.18
N THR A 220 -20.58 15.71 14.33
CA THR A 220 -21.14 14.67 13.47
C THR A 220 -22.01 13.75 14.32
N TYR A 221 -23.32 13.81 14.10
CA TYR A 221 -24.30 12.93 14.71
C TYR A 221 -24.24 11.53 14.08
N LYS A 222 -24.40 10.47 14.88
CA LYS A 222 -24.47 9.08 14.38
C LYS A 222 -25.85 8.73 13.84
#